data_AF-A0A848G9K6-F1
#
_entry.id   AF-A0A848G9K6-F1
#
_cell.length_a   1.000
_cell.length_b   1.000
_cell.length_c   1.000
_cell.angle_alpha   90.00
_cell.angle_beta   90.00
_cell.angle_gamma   90.00
#
_symmetry.space_group_name_H-M   'P 1'
#
loop_
_entity.id
_entity.type
_entity.pdbx_description
1 polymer ?
#
loop_
_entity_poly.entity_id
_entity_poly.type
_entity_poly.pdbx_seq_one_letter_code
_entity_poly.pdbx_strand_id
1 'polypeptide(L)'
;MAGKPWVDANYRFIAAYQEVNARIAQRQQALALYVTLVVSILAALVALKPGAGAGHVPVEWLLLGFPVASTCLAFLNYKAERAITNLRQFLTTLERLERDVHGLPSYNTDPRWSARANQARRFHDLAAAVLVAGGNGIGLAAASSIYPERIAENRAILWVAIAASLASLAVLLLSPRWSFRPEE
;
A
#
# COMPACT_ATOMS: atom_id res chain seq x y z
N MET A 1 2.54 6.04 45.15
CA MET A 1 2.86 6.95 44.03
C MET A 1 1.79 6.78 42.96
N ALA A 2 0.77 7.63 42.97
CA ALA A 2 -0.28 7.61 41.95
C ALA A 2 0.34 8.09 40.62
N GLY A 3 0.43 7.20 39.64
CA GLY A 3 0.98 7.51 38.32
C GLY A 3 0.16 8.63 37.67
N LYS A 4 0.84 9.70 37.22
CA LYS A 4 0.20 10.78 36.44
C LYS A 4 -0.51 10.14 35.23
N PRO A 5 -1.82 10.32 35.03
CA PRO A 5 -2.54 9.80 33.86
C PRO A 5 -2.24 10.58 32.56
N TRP A 6 -1.17 11.38 32.54
CA TRP A 6 -0.84 12.30 31.46
C TRP A 6 0.54 11.95 30.91
N VAL A 7 0.61 11.66 29.61
CA VAL A 7 1.87 11.45 28.88
C VAL A 7 2.57 12.80 28.65
N ASP A 8 3.86 12.87 28.99
CA ASP A 8 4.70 14.06 28.87
C ASP A 8 4.82 14.59 27.42
N ALA A 9 4.96 15.91 27.27
CA ALA A 9 5.11 16.58 25.97
C ALA A 9 6.32 16.06 25.20
N ASN A 10 7.46 15.90 25.90
CA ASN A 10 8.69 15.40 25.29
C ASN A 10 8.52 13.98 24.76
N TYR A 11 7.83 13.13 25.51
CA TYR A 11 7.57 11.76 25.06
C TYR A 11 6.70 11.73 23.80
N ARG A 12 5.65 12.58 23.73
CA ARG A 12 4.79 12.71 22.54
C ARG A 12 5.56 13.25 21.33
N PHE A 13 6.46 14.21 21.56
CA PHE A 13 7.30 14.78 20.52
C PHE A 13 8.28 13.75 19.96
N ILE A 14 9.01 13.04 20.83
CA ILE A 14 9.94 11.97 20.44
C ILE A 14 9.21 10.87 19.67
N ALA A 15 8.05 10.42 20.17
CA ALA A 15 7.25 9.39 19.52
C ALA A 15 6.78 9.83 18.12
N ALA A 16 6.29 11.07 17.98
CA ALA A 16 5.88 11.60 16.69
C ALA A 16 7.06 11.76 15.72
N TYR A 17 8.25 12.13 16.19
CA TYR A 17 9.45 12.20 15.38
C TYR A 17 9.93 10.81 14.91
N GLN A 18 9.89 9.80 15.79
CA GLN A 18 10.18 8.41 15.42
C GLN A 18 9.21 7.90 14.36
N GLU A 19 7.92 8.22 14.50
CA GLU A 19 6.89 7.87 13.52
C GLU A 19 7.17 8.55 12.17
N VAL A 20 7.58 9.84 12.14
CA VAL A 20 8.00 10.52 10.90
C VAL A 20 9.15 9.77 10.22
N ASN A 21 10.19 9.40 10.98
CA ASN A 21 11.33 8.65 10.44
C ASN A 21 10.89 7.28 9.89
N ALA A 22 9.97 6.59 10.58
CA ALA A 22 9.39 5.34 10.10
C ALA A 22 8.63 5.52 8.78
N ARG A 23 7.85 6.60 8.63
CA ARG A 23 7.14 6.90 7.36
C ARG A 23 8.10 7.26 6.22
N ILE A 24 9.21 7.95 6.51
CA ILE A 24 10.27 8.22 5.52
C ILE A 24 10.94 6.91 5.07
N ALA A 25 11.29 6.03 6.02
CA ALA A 25 11.88 4.72 5.72
C ALA A 25 10.92 3.85 4.88
N GLN A 26 9.63 3.83 5.21
CA GLN A 26 8.60 3.12 4.43
C GLN A 26 8.50 3.64 2.99
N ARG A 27 8.68 4.96 2.77
CA ARG A 27 8.72 5.54 1.42
C ARG A 27 9.92 5.04 0.62
N GLN A 28 11.09 4.93 1.24
CA GLN A 28 12.28 4.35 0.61
C GLN A 28 12.08 2.86 0.27
N GLN A 29 11.46 2.10 1.17
CA GLN A 29 11.10 0.70 0.91
C GLN A 29 10.13 0.56 -0.27
N ALA A 30 9.12 1.45 -0.38
CA ALA A 30 8.21 1.44 -1.53
C ALA A 30 8.92 1.72 -2.86
N LEU A 31 9.91 2.64 -2.87
CA LEU A 31 10.74 2.89 -4.04
C LEU A 31 11.58 1.66 -4.41
N ALA A 32 12.21 1.01 -3.43
CA ALA A 32 12.99 -0.21 -3.66
C ALA A 32 12.11 -1.32 -4.27
N LEU A 33 10.92 -1.55 -3.72
CA LEU A 33 9.97 -2.53 -4.26
C LEU A 33 9.56 -2.22 -5.71
N TYR A 34 9.32 -0.95 -6.02
CA TYR A 34 9.02 -0.54 -7.40
C TYR A 34 10.19 -0.83 -8.35
N VAL A 35 11.41 -0.48 -7.96
CA VAL A 35 12.61 -0.76 -8.77
C VAL A 35 12.77 -2.27 -8.98
N THR A 36 12.63 -3.08 -7.94
CA THR A 36 12.71 -4.54 -8.04
C THR A 36 11.65 -5.09 -9.00
N LEU A 37 10.40 -4.62 -8.90
CA LEU A 37 9.31 -5.07 -9.76
C LEU A 37 9.55 -4.68 -11.23
N VAL A 38 9.94 -3.44 -11.50
CA VAL A 38 10.24 -2.94 -12.85
C VAL A 38 11.41 -3.69 -13.47
N VAL A 39 12.50 -3.88 -12.72
CA VAL A 39 13.67 -4.64 -13.19
C VAL A 39 13.29 -6.10 -13.46
N SER A 40 12.43 -6.71 -12.63
CA SER A 40 11.96 -8.09 -12.84
C SER A 40 11.12 -8.21 -14.10
N ILE A 41 10.22 -7.25 -14.38
CA ILE A 41 9.43 -7.24 -15.61
C ILE A 41 10.34 -7.03 -16.83
N LEU A 42 11.31 -6.12 -16.75
CA LEU A 42 12.30 -5.93 -17.82
C LEU A 42 13.14 -7.19 -18.07
N ALA A 43 13.59 -7.85 -17.01
CA ALA A 43 14.33 -9.11 -17.12
C ALA A 43 13.48 -10.20 -17.78
N ALA A 44 12.20 -10.31 -17.41
CA ALA A 44 11.26 -11.23 -18.05
C ALA A 44 11.07 -10.91 -19.54
N LEU A 45 10.91 -9.63 -19.90
CA LEU A 45 10.79 -9.21 -21.31
C LEU A 45 12.04 -9.55 -22.13
N VAL A 46 13.24 -9.35 -21.56
CA VAL A 46 14.50 -9.71 -22.21
C VAL A 46 14.63 -11.22 -22.36
N ALA A 47 14.25 -12.00 -21.34
CA ALA A 47 14.28 -13.45 -21.38
C ALA A 47 13.30 -14.05 -22.39
N LEU A 48 12.17 -13.37 -22.63
CA LEU A 48 11.12 -13.79 -23.56
C LEU A 48 11.34 -13.30 -25.00
N LYS A 49 12.50 -12.70 -25.31
CA LYS A 49 12.85 -12.30 -26.68
C LYS A 49 12.71 -13.51 -27.62
N PRO A 50 11.87 -13.44 -28.68
CA PRO A 50 11.67 -14.58 -29.56
C PRO A 50 12.98 -14.97 -30.25
N GLY A 51 13.44 -16.20 -30.01
CA GLY A 51 14.35 -16.88 -30.93
C GLY A 51 13.58 -17.31 -32.18
N ALA A 52 14.26 -17.38 -33.33
CA ALA A 52 13.67 -17.81 -34.59
C ALA A 52 12.92 -19.15 -34.41
N GLY A 53 11.59 -19.11 -34.30
CA GLY A 53 10.72 -20.28 -34.15
C GLY A 53 9.93 -20.42 -32.85
N ALA A 54 10.08 -19.53 -31.86
CA ALA A 54 9.28 -19.59 -30.63
C ALA A 54 7.88 -18.99 -30.84
N GLY A 55 6.82 -19.73 -30.45
CA GLY A 55 5.42 -19.31 -30.55
C GLY A 55 5.10 -17.98 -29.85
N HIS A 56 3.90 -17.45 -30.09
CA HIS A 56 3.46 -16.15 -29.54
C HIS A 56 3.51 -16.16 -28.01
N VAL A 57 4.58 -15.59 -27.44
CA VAL A 57 4.63 -15.24 -26.02
C VAL A 57 3.85 -13.94 -25.86
N PRO A 58 2.84 -13.88 -24.99
CA PRO A 58 1.96 -12.72 -24.93
C PRO A 58 2.60 -11.62 -24.07
N VAL A 59 3.56 -10.92 -24.68
CA VAL A 59 4.33 -9.80 -24.12
C VAL A 59 3.43 -8.66 -23.69
N GLU A 60 2.24 -8.53 -24.28
CA GLU A 60 1.26 -7.50 -23.97
C GLU A 60 0.83 -7.54 -22.50
N TRP A 61 0.72 -8.72 -21.90
CA TRP A 61 0.35 -8.88 -20.50
C TRP A 61 1.47 -8.43 -19.54
N LEU A 62 2.74 -8.64 -19.92
CA LEU A 62 3.88 -8.13 -19.15
C LEU A 62 3.97 -6.61 -19.21
N LEU A 63 3.61 -6.00 -20.34
CA LEU A 63 3.57 -4.55 -20.48
C LEU A 63 2.56 -3.90 -19.53
N LEU A 64 1.45 -4.59 -19.21
CA LEU A 64 0.48 -4.13 -18.20
C LEU A 64 1.04 -4.14 -16.77
N GLY A 65 2.14 -4.85 -16.50
CA GLY A 65 2.81 -4.83 -15.21
C GLY A 65 3.42 -3.47 -14.84
N PHE A 66 3.94 -2.72 -15.83
CA PHE A 66 4.53 -1.40 -15.61
C PHE A 66 3.53 -0.33 -15.10
N PRO A 67 2.34 -0.13 -15.73
CA PRO A 67 1.37 0.81 -15.21
C PRO A 67 0.85 0.37 -13.83
N VAL A 68 0.62 -0.93 -13.60
CA VAL A 68 0.24 -1.45 -12.28
C VAL A 68 1.28 -1.10 -11.21
N ALA A 69 2.56 -1.38 -11.47
CA ALA A 69 3.67 -1.03 -10.59
C ALA A 69 3.73 0.48 -10.30
N SER A 70 3.56 1.29 -11.34
CA SER A 70 3.62 2.76 -11.27
C SER A 70 2.46 3.34 -10.47
N THR A 71 1.24 2.84 -10.68
CA THR A 71 0.06 3.24 -9.91
C THR A 71 0.20 2.85 -8.44
N CYS A 72 0.72 1.66 -8.14
CA CYS A 72 1.00 1.23 -6.77
C CYS A 72 2.02 2.18 -6.10
N LEU A 73 3.12 2.49 -6.78
CA LEU A 73 4.12 3.44 -6.28
C LEU A 73 3.50 4.82 -6.02
N ALA A 74 2.68 5.33 -6.95
CA ALA A 74 2.03 6.62 -6.83
C ALA A 74 1.16 6.69 -5.58
N PHE A 75 0.34 5.67 -5.33
CA PHE A 75 -0.51 5.60 -4.15
C PHE A 75 0.28 5.47 -2.84
N LEU A 76 1.33 4.64 -2.81
CA LEU A 76 2.18 4.49 -1.62
C LEU A 76 2.96 5.78 -1.31
N ASN A 77 3.47 6.47 -2.32
CA ASN A 77 4.11 7.78 -2.16
C ASN A 77 3.11 8.83 -1.66
N TYR A 78 1.91 8.87 -2.22
CA TYR A 78 0.88 9.82 -1.80
C TYR A 78 0.45 9.59 -0.34
N LYS A 79 0.28 8.32 0.07
CA LYS A 79 0.06 7.96 1.48
C LYS A 79 1.17 8.49 2.37
N ALA A 80 2.42 8.20 2.03
CA ALA A 80 3.58 8.57 2.84
C ALA A 80 3.67 10.08 2.99
N GLU A 81 3.50 10.83 1.90
CA GLU A 81 3.56 12.30 1.90
C GLU A 81 2.45 12.91 2.77
N ARG A 82 1.21 12.42 2.65
CA ARG A 82 0.10 12.85 3.52
C ARG A 82 0.36 12.54 4.99
N ALA A 83 0.84 11.34 5.31
CA ALA A 83 1.14 10.95 6.68
C ALA A 83 2.25 11.82 7.29
N ILE A 84 3.35 12.04 6.55
CA ILE A 84 4.48 12.88 6.96
C ILE A 84 4.02 14.32 7.17
N THR A 85 3.22 14.88 6.25
CA THR A 85 2.72 16.25 6.38
C THR A 85 1.82 16.40 7.61
N ASN A 86 0.93 15.43 7.85
CA ASN A 86 0.08 15.42 9.04
C ASN A 86 0.89 15.36 10.34
N LEU A 87 1.93 14.50 10.39
CA LEU A 87 2.82 14.39 11.55
C LEU A 87 3.69 15.63 11.75
N ARG A 88 4.21 16.25 10.67
CA ARG A 88 4.96 17.51 10.76
C ARG A 88 4.09 18.64 11.31
N GLN A 89 2.84 18.74 10.86
CA GLN A 89 1.90 19.72 11.41
C GLN A 89 1.62 19.47 12.90
N PHE A 90 1.51 18.20 13.31
CA PHE A 90 1.37 17.83 14.73
C PHE A 90 2.61 18.24 15.54
N LEU A 91 3.81 17.95 15.06
CA LEU A 91 5.08 18.34 15.70
C LEU A 91 5.18 19.87 15.85
N THR A 92 4.92 20.64 14.79
CA THR A 92 4.92 22.11 14.86
C THR A 92 3.87 22.65 15.83
N THR A 93 2.74 21.95 16.00
CA THR A 93 1.73 22.31 17.00
C THR A 93 2.23 22.03 18.42
N LEU A 94 2.88 20.89 18.65
CA LEU A 94 3.49 20.57 19.93
C LEU A 94 4.62 21.55 20.31
N GLU A 95 5.50 21.92 19.37
CA GLU A 95 6.58 22.89 19.58
C GLU A 95 6.04 24.27 20.01
N ARG A 96 4.86 24.65 19.52
CA ARG A 96 4.20 25.91 19.91
C ARG A 96 3.51 25.82 21.27
N LEU A 97 2.99 24.64 21.63
CA LEU A 97 2.26 24.38 22.88
C LEU A 97 3.16 24.10 24.07
N GLU A 98 4.46 23.86 23.89
CA GLU A 98 5.44 23.77 24.98
C GLU A 98 5.40 25.01 25.91
N ARG A 99 4.86 26.15 25.44
CA ARG A 99 4.62 27.36 26.24
C ARG A 99 3.31 27.41 27.03
N ASP A 100 2.30 26.61 26.69
CA ASP A 100 0.96 26.64 27.31
C ASP A 100 0.67 25.34 28.08
N VAL A 101 0.43 25.45 29.39
CA VAL A 101 0.29 24.34 30.36
C VAL A 101 -1.06 23.59 30.21
N HIS A 102 -1.82 23.81 29.15
CA HIS A 102 -3.16 23.24 28.99
C HIS A 102 -3.18 22.12 27.96
N GLY A 103 -3.59 20.93 28.43
CA GLY A 103 -4.02 19.77 27.63
C GLY A 103 -3.31 19.54 26.30
N LEU A 104 -2.18 18.84 26.31
CA LEU A 104 -1.47 18.47 25.09
C LEU A 104 -2.39 17.69 24.14
N PRO A 105 -2.45 18.03 22.84
CA PRO A 105 -3.22 17.28 21.86
C PRO A 105 -2.64 15.87 21.70
N SER A 106 -3.52 14.92 21.41
CA SER A 106 -3.16 13.52 21.17
C SER A 106 -3.34 13.19 19.69
N TYR A 107 -2.29 12.68 19.05
CA TYR A 107 -2.33 12.35 17.63
C TYR A 107 -3.38 11.28 17.28
N ASN A 108 -3.66 10.36 18.21
CA ASN A 108 -4.54 9.22 17.98
C ASN A 108 -6.00 9.47 18.35
N THR A 109 -6.28 10.36 19.31
CA THR A 109 -7.63 10.59 19.82
C THR A 109 -8.23 11.92 19.37
N ASP A 110 -7.41 12.92 19.04
CA ASP A 110 -7.92 14.19 18.50
C ASP A 110 -8.44 13.95 17.06
N PRO A 111 -9.72 14.28 16.78
CA PRO A 111 -10.31 14.14 15.45
C PRO A 111 -9.53 14.86 14.34
N ARG A 112 -8.86 15.98 14.65
CA ARG A 112 -8.09 16.78 13.67
C ARG A 112 -6.93 15.99 13.07
N TRP A 113 -6.27 15.16 13.88
CA TRP A 113 -5.09 14.39 13.49
C TRP A 113 -5.46 12.98 13.02
N SER A 114 -6.33 12.29 13.78
CA SER A 114 -6.74 10.91 13.53
C SER A 114 -7.53 10.76 12.22
N ALA A 115 -8.42 11.69 11.88
CA ALA A 115 -9.19 11.64 10.63
C ALA A 115 -8.29 11.74 9.39
N ARG A 116 -7.31 12.64 9.40
CA ARG A 116 -6.33 12.80 8.31
C ARG A 116 -5.42 11.59 8.18
N ALA A 117 -4.98 11.01 9.31
CA ALA A 117 -4.20 9.78 9.32
C ALA A 117 -5.01 8.59 8.73
N ASN A 118 -6.28 8.46 9.10
CA ASN A 118 -7.18 7.44 8.55
C ASN A 118 -7.45 7.64 7.05
N GLN A 119 -7.56 8.88 6.58
CA GLN A 119 -7.71 9.15 5.14
C GLN A 119 -6.45 8.73 4.35
N ALA A 120 -5.26 8.92 4.91
CA ALA A 120 -4.01 8.48 4.28
C ALA A 120 -3.92 6.95 4.15
N ARG A 121 -4.51 6.18 5.08
CA ARG A 121 -4.55 4.70 5.00
C ARG A 121 -5.26 4.19 3.75
N ARG A 122 -6.31 4.88 3.28
CA ARG A 122 -7.08 4.48 2.09
C ARG A 122 -6.21 4.31 0.84
N PHE A 123 -5.14 5.09 0.70
CA PHE A 123 -4.23 4.97 -0.43
C PHE A 123 -3.40 3.69 -0.40
N HIS A 124 -3.12 3.13 0.78
CA HIS A 124 -2.55 1.79 0.87
C HIS A 124 -3.52 0.74 0.37
N ASP A 125 -4.78 0.84 0.78
CA ASP A 125 -5.83 -0.10 0.40
C ASP A 125 -6.08 -0.05 -1.11
N LEU A 126 -6.05 1.16 -1.71
CA LEU A 126 -6.08 1.35 -3.16
C LEU A 126 -4.87 0.74 -3.86
N ALA A 127 -3.66 0.95 -3.33
CA ALA A 127 -2.45 0.32 -3.88
C ALA A 127 -2.54 -1.21 -3.85
N ALA A 128 -2.99 -1.77 -2.73
CA ALA A 128 -3.19 -3.21 -2.58
C ALA A 128 -4.26 -3.74 -3.53
N ALA A 129 -5.39 -3.03 -3.66
CA ALA A 129 -6.46 -3.40 -4.58
C ALA A 129 -5.98 -3.38 -6.04
N VAL A 130 -5.24 -2.35 -6.46
CA VAL A 130 -4.66 -2.29 -7.82
C VAL A 130 -3.66 -3.40 -8.05
N LEU A 131 -2.79 -3.69 -7.07
CA LEU A 131 -1.80 -4.75 -7.20
C LEU A 131 -2.44 -6.14 -7.32
N VAL A 132 -3.45 -6.43 -6.49
CA VAL A 132 -4.15 -7.71 -6.51
C VAL A 132 -5.01 -7.86 -7.77
N ALA A 133 -5.78 -6.83 -8.14
CA ALA A 133 -6.59 -6.86 -9.35
C ALA A 133 -5.72 -6.97 -10.61
N GLY A 134 -4.68 -6.15 -10.70
CA GLY A 134 -3.73 -6.16 -11.82
C GLY A 134 -2.94 -7.46 -11.89
N GLY A 135 -2.32 -7.89 -10.79
CA GLY A 135 -1.50 -9.11 -10.74
C GLY A 135 -2.30 -10.38 -11.04
N ASN A 136 -3.46 -10.56 -10.40
CA ASN A 136 -4.30 -11.72 -10.66
C ASN A 136 -4.91 -11.66 -12.08
N GLY A 137 -5.33 -10.49 -12.55
CA GLY A 137 -5.88 -10.30 -13.89
C GLY A 137 -4.85 -10.63 -14.98
N ILE A 138 -3.66 -10.05 -14.89
CA ILE A 138 -2.54 -10.31 -15.79
C ILE A 138 -2.16 -11.80 -15.75
N GLY A 139 -2.04 -12.39 -14.56
CA GLY A 139 -1.68 -13.80 -14.39
C GLY A 139 -2.70 -14.77 -15.01
N LEU A 140 -4.00 -14.55 -14.76
CA LEU A 140 -5.06 -15.38 -15.32
C LEU A 140 -5.17 -15.23 -16.85
N ALA A 141 -5.02 -14.01 -17.37
CA ALA A 141 -5.07 -13.75 -18.80
C ALA A 141 -3.86 -14.34 -19.53
N ALA A 142 -2.66 -14.20 -18.97
CA ALA A 142 -1.45 -14.83 -19.49
C ALA A 142 -1.58 -16.37 -19.48
N ALA A 143 -2.05 -16.96 -18.38
CA ALA A 143 -2.27 -18.41 -18.31
C ALA A 143 -3.26 -18.90 -19.37
N SER A 144 -4.36 -18.17 -19.57
CA SER A 144 -5.39 -18.48 -20.58
C SER A 144 -4.86 -18.38 -22.01
N SER A 145 -3.95 -17.44 -22.26
CA SER A 145 -3.33 -17.26 -23.58
C SER A 145 -2.22 -18.28 -23.87
N ILE A 146 -1.47 -18.71 -22.86
CA ILE A 146 -0.32 -19.62 -23.03
C ILE A 146 -0.76 -21.09 -23.06
N TYR A 147 -1.75 -21.48 -22.25
CA TYR A 147 -2.19 -22.88 -22.11
C TYR A 147 -3.71 -23.06 -22.29
N PRO A 148 -4.27 -22.73 -23.47
CA PRO A 148 -5.72 -22.78 -23.69
C PRO A 148 -6.30 -24.19 -23.51
N GLU A 149 -5.61 -25.23 -23.99
CA GLU A 149 -6.09 -26.62 -23.92
C GLU A 149 -6.13 -27.15 -22.47
N ARG A 150 -5.05 -26.92 -21.69
CA ARG A 150 -5.00 -27.36 -20.27
C ARG A 150 -6.05 -26.67 -19.40
N ILE A 151 -6.36 -25.41 -19.68
CA ILE A 151 -7.40 -24.66 -18.98
C ILE A 151 -8.79 -25.14 -19.39
N ALA A 152 -8.98 -25.50 -20.67
CA ALA A 152 -10.22 -26.09 -21.14
C ALA A 152 -10.52 -27.44 -20.47
N GLU A 153 -9.49 -28.25 -20.22
CA GLU A 153 -9.61 -29.52 -19.49
C GLU A 153 -9.87 -29.31 -17.99
N ASN A 154 -9.21 -28.33 -17.36
CA ASN A 154 -9.28 -28.10 -15.92
C ASN A 154 -10.05 -26.83 -15.55
N ARG A 155 -11.25 -26.65 -16.12
CA ARG A 155 -12.11 -25.46 -15.86
C ARG A 155 -12.38 -25.23 -14.37
N ALA A 156 -12.44 -26.29 -13.56
CA ALA A 156 -12.63 -26.18 -12.12
C ALA A 156 -11.51 -25.36 -11.45
N ILE A 157 -10.26 -25.56 -11.84
CA ILE A 157 -9.10 -24.85 -11.28
C ILE A 157 -9.15 -23.36 -11.64
N LEU A 158 -9.56 -23.03 -12.87
CA LEU A 158 -9.76 -21.64 -13.30
C LEU A 158 -10.82 -20.94 -12.44
N TRP A 159 -11.96 -21.59 -12.19
CA TRP A 159 -13.02 -21.03 -11.35
C TRP A 159 -12.58 -20.84 -9.90
N VAL A 160 -11.81 -21.79 -9.35
CA VAL A 160 -11.22 -21.64 -8.01
C VAL A 160 -10.27 -20.46 -7.95
N ALA A 161 -9.41 -20.28 -8.97
CA ALA A 161 -8.48 -19.16 -9.02
C ALA A 161 -9.20 -17.80 -9.14
N ILE A 162 -10.26 -17.72 -9.96
CA ILE A 162 -11.12 -16.53 -10.06
C ILE A 162 -11.80 -16.25 -8.72
N ALA A 163 -12.41 -17.26 -8.10
CA ALA A 163 -13.10 -17.12 -6.81
C ALA A 163 -12.13 -16.66 -5.71
N ALA A 164 -10.93 -17.24 -5.64
CA ALA A 164 -9.90 -16.84 -4.70
C ALA A 164 -9.43 -15.39 -4.94
N SER A 165 -9.25 -15.00 -6.20
CA SER A 165 -8.90 -13.62 -6.57
C SER A 165 -9.97 -12.63 -6.11
N LEU A 166 -11.24 -12.91 -6.40
CA LEU A 166 -12.37 -12.08 -5.97
C LEU A 166 -12.48 -12.03 -4.44
N ALA A 167 -12.31 -13.15 -3.76
CA ALA A 167 -12.32 -13.20 -2.29
C ALA A 167 -11.20 -12.34 -1.69
N SER A 168 -9.97 -12.43 -2.24
CA SER A 168 -8.84 -11.61 -1.79
C SER A 168 -9.08 -10.12 -1.99
N LEU A 169 -9.68 -9.73 -3.12
CA LEU A 169 -10.06 -8.35 -3.39
C LEU A 169 -11.16 -7.86 -2.46
N ALA A 170 -12.18 -8.70 -2.19
CA ALA A 170 -13.25 -8.37 -1.26
C ALA A 170 -12.73 -8.14 0.16
N VAL A 171 -11.81 -8.99 0.64
CA VAL A 171 -11.16 -8.82 1.96
C VAL A 171 -10.41 -7.49 2.01
N LEU A 172 -9.65 -7.14 0.98
CA LEU A 172 -8.92 -5.86 0.91
C LEU A 172 -9.86 -4.64 0.92
N LEU A 173 -10.99 -4.71 0.20
CA LEU A 173 -11.97 -3.63 0.16
C LEU A 173 -12.79 -3.49 1.45
N LEU A 174 -12.92 -4.58 2.23
CA LEU A 174 -13.64 -4.59 3.51
C LEU A 174 -12.74 -4.21 4.70
N SER A 175 -11.43 -4.41 4.60
CA SER A 175 -10.44 -4.06 5.63
C SER A 175 -10.55 -2.62 6.19
N PRO A 176 -10.84 -1.58 5.38
CA PRO A 176 -10.99 -0.21 5.89
C PRO A 176 -12.14 -0.03 6.90
N ARG A 177 -13.13 -0.95 6.92
CA ARG A 177 -14.26 -0.92 7.87
C ARG A 177 -13.82 -1.26 9.29
N TRP A 178 -12.65 -1.89 9.47
CA TRP A 178 -12.04 -2.16 10.76
C TRP A 178 -11.06 -1.06 11.21
N SER A 179 -11.11 0.13 10.59
CA SER A 179 -10.26 1.25 11.00
C SER A 179 -10.59 1.70 12.43
N PHE A 180 -9.52 1.94 13.20
CA PHE A 180 -9.61 2.46 14.57
C PHE A 180 -10.42 3.76 14.58
N ARG A 181 -11.51 3.74 15.36
CA ARG A 181 -12.27 4.92 15.76
C ARG A 181 -11.98 5.12 17.24
N PRO A 182 -11.39 6.25 17.66
CA PRO A 182 -11.31 6.53 19.08
C PRO A 182 -12.74 6.56 19.64
N GLU A 183 -12.98 5.82 20.72
CA GLU A 183 -14.18 5.99 21.53
C GLU A 183 -14.12 7.40 22.14
N GLU A 184 -15.23 8.13 22.10
CA GLU A 184 -15.34 9.48 22.69
C GLU A 184 -15.11 9.46 24.20
#